data_AF-A0A087E9N5-F1
#
_entry.id   AF-A0A087E9N5-F1
#
_cell.length_a   1.000
_cell.length_b   1.000
_cell.length_c   1.000
_cell.angle_alpha   90.00
_cell.angle_beta   90.00
_cell.angle_gamma   90.00
#
_symmetry.space_group_name_H-M   'P 1'
#
loop_
_entity.id
_entity.type
_entity.pdbx_description
1 polymer ?
#
loop_
_entity_poly.entity_id
_entity_poly.type
_entity_poly.pdbx_seq_one_letter_code
_entity_poly.pdbx_strand_id
1 'polypeptide(L)'
;MGRTRLIVGDLHAPVRRVAFAVDPTMEVVREALAMSADLLICHHPLFFRPVHAVSGLDFRGAIVGELHGGHCALWVGHTNADCAYRGVAQAAADAFGLIEQRPLIPVADSEAKQPVGLGRIGRLEQPLRLEEFARRVAAALPPTKLGVQVGGDPSALVSSVAVLPGSGDSMFDEVRECAADVYVTSDLRHHPATDTLQQMRYEASLRADGIAAGRGNSSGRPALINTAHSAIESLWLRYAIEDVPKAMERSGAQGFDEVRRIERSTDPWELSISYDDLASDKHASDMPSFDGQRVSYERTRRGARSAILRDAVESNNKPATTAKGNDDMKHVEARKGRHSALGAAHDDEAVQGTRIDMDKPAQIIGTKKVYQGAIFSVEDRAVLLSTHEGEPVALRRQVVCHAPSVVMLVHDTANDRYLAEREYRAGSNVFAYGIPAGLIDPGEDMEKAALRELREETGVEPEAGAVRIDHVGAFHSSEGMCDEIAHVMVLHLDRWHSVERHFDADEYVESAWVSWRELSRLPITSSNPVIAIQHEELRRLREETSSKG
;
A
#
# COMPACT_ATOMS: atom_id res chain seq x y z
N MET A 1 6.75 -17.53 1.25
CA MET A 1 7.39 -17.01 2.48
C MET A 1 8.80 -16.58 2.17
N GLY A 2 9.23 -15.45 2.74
CA GLY A 2 10.47 -14.74 2.40
C GLY A 2 11.72 -15.61 2.45
N ARG A 3 12.72 -15.21 1.67
CA ARG A 3 13.94 -15.97 1.41
C ARG A 3 14.86 -15.95 2.64
N THR A 4 14.78 -16.98 3.47
CA THR A 4 15.84 -17.33 4.43
C THR A 4 17.06 -17.77 3.63
N ARG A 5 18.21 -17.13 3.82
CA ARG A 5 19.42 -17.51 3.10
C ARG A 5 20.67 -16.91 3.73
N LEU A 6 21.78 -17.60 3.49
CA LEU A 6 23.10 -16.98 3.52
C LEU A 6 23.14 -15.90 2.43
N ILE A 7 23.48 -14.66 2.82
CA ILE A 7 23.55 -13.50 1.93
C ILE A 7 24.98 -13.24 1.50
N VAL A 8 25.92 -13.30 2.45
CA VAL A 8 27.36 -13.13 2.23
C VAL A 8 28.08 -14.22 3.00
N GLY A 9 29.17 -14.76 2.46
CA GLY A 9 30.02 -15.73 3.15
C GLY A 9 30.27 -16.99 2.33
N ASP A 10 31.20 -17.81 2.83
CA ASP A 10 31.55 -19.12 2.28
C ASP A 10 30.82 -20.22 3.06
N LEU A 11 30.17 -21.15 2.35
CA LEU A 11 29.45 -22.29 2.95
C LEU A 11 30.38 -23.28 3.65
N HIS A 12 31.68 -23.25 3.34
CA HIS A 12 32.68 -24.13 3.94
C HIS A 12 33.47 -23.47 5.07
N ALA A 13 33.27 -22.18 5.32
CA ALA A 13 33.97 -21.49 6.40
C ALA A 13 33.51 -22.03 7.78
N PRO A 14 34.44 -22.30 8.70
CA PRO A 14 34.07 -22.69 10.06
C PRO A 14 33.42 -21.51 10.79
N VAL A 15 32.32 -21.77 11.49
CA VAL A 15 31.63 -20.77 12.32
C VAL A 15 31.81 -21.14 13.79
N ARG A 16 32.52 -20.29 14.53
CA ARG A 16 32.79 -20.48 15.96
C ARG A 16 32.20 -19.36 16.80
N ARG A 17 32.14 -18.14 16.27
CA ARG A 17 31.60 -16.95 16.96
C ARG A 17 30.44 -16.35 16.17
N VAL A 18 29.31 -16.18 16.84
CA VAL A 18 28.07 -15.69 16.21
C VAL A 18 27.61 -14.40 16.86
N ALA A 19 27.30 -13.41 16.03
CA ALA A 19 26.66 -12.16 16.43
C ALA A 19 25.21 -12.11 15.94
N PHE A 20 24.33 -11.55 16.76
CA PHE A 20 22.91 -11.34 16.43
C PHE A 20 22.58 -9.84 16.42
N ALA A 21 21.84 -9.39 15.41
CA ALA A 21 21.35 -8.02 15.29
C ALA A 21 19.99 -7.97 14.56
N VAL A 22 19.34 -6.80 14.53
CA VAL A 22 18.12 -6.61 13.73
C VAL A 22 18.48 -6.29 12.28
N ASP A 23 19.21 -5.20 12.08
CA ASP A 23 19.60 -4.70 10.76
C ASP A 23 21.10 -4.86 10.50
N PRO A 24 21.51 -5.24 9.28
CA PRO A 24 22.92 -5.25 8.88
C PRO A 24 23.37 -3.84 8.47
N THR A 25 23.37 -2.86 9.39
CA THR A 25 23.96 -1.54 9.10
C THR A 25 25.48 -1.60 9.07
N MET A 26 26.15 -0.60 8.51
CA MET A 26 27.62 -0.55 8.48
C MET A 26 28.22 -0.57 9.89
N GLU A 27 27.59 0.10 10.85
CA GLU A 27 28.00 0.15 12.25
C GLU A 27 27.87 -1.23 12.91
N VAL A 28 26.76 -1.94 12.67
CA VAL A 28 26.56 -3.31 13.15
C VAL A 28 27.59 -4.26 12.56
N VAL A 29 27.86 -4.15 11.26
CA VAL A 29 28.88 -4.97 10.57
C VAL A 29 30.25 -4.75 11.18
N ARG A 30 30.67 -3.49 11.35
CA ARG A 30 31.97 -3.16 11.96
C ARG A 30 32.07 -3.64 13.41
N GLU A 31 30.97 -3.56 14.16
CA GLU A 31 30.90 -4.07 15.53
C GLU A 31 31.04 -5.59 15.57
N ALA A 32 30.37 -6.32 14.67
CA ALA A 32 30.53 -7.76 14.52
C ALA A 32 31.96 -8.17 14.14
N LEU A 33 32.58 -7.44 13.21
CA LEU A 33 33.98 -7.65 12.81
C LEU A 33 34.96 -7.35 13.95
N ALA A 34 34.72 -6.30 14.74
CA ALA A 34 35.53 -5.98 15.92
C ALA A 34 35.45 -7.08 17.00
N MET A 35 34.32 -7.78 17.09
CA MET A 35 34.16 -8.98 17.94
C MET A 35 34.77 -10.24 17.30
N SER A 36 35.30 -10.14 16.08
CA SER A 36 35.75 -11.27 15.25
C SER A 36 34.66 -12.34 15.12
N ALA A 37 33.42 -11.91 14.89
CA ALA A 37 32.33 -12.82 14.57
C ALA A 37 32.59 -13.49 13.21
N ASP A 38 32.39 -14.81 13.14
CA ASP A 38 32.46 -15.58 11.89
C ASP A 38 31.10 -15.54 11.15
N LEU A 39 30.01 -15.30 11.89
CA LEU A 39 28.65 -15.21 11.36
C LEU A 39 27.85 -14.12 12.07
N LEU A 40 27.29 -13.21 11.29
CA LEU A 40 26.28 -12.24 11.70
C LEU A 40 24.89 -12.74 11.26
N ILE A 41 23.99 -12.91 12.22
CA ILE A 41 22.58 -13.25 12.00
C ILE A 41 21.74 -11.98 12.17
N CYS A 42 21.04 -11.58 11.11
CA CYS A 42 20.12 -10.44 11.11
C CYS A 42 18.67 -10.86 10.86
N HIS A 43 17.74 -10.01 11.29
CA HIS A 43 16.32 -10.14 10.94
C HIS A 43 16.04 -9.58 9.55
N HIS A 44 16.49 -8.34 9.31
CA HIS A 44 16.25 -7.67 8.04
C HIS A 44 17.27 -8.04 6.97
N PRO A 45 16.81 -8.26 5.72
CA PRO A 45 17.71 -8.54 4.62
C PRO A 45 18.49 -7.30 4.20
N LEU A 46 19.80 -7.45 3.99
CA LEU A 46 20.62 -6.43 3.34
C LEU A 46 20.07 -6.06 1.94
N PHE A 47 19.54 -7.07 1.22
CA PHE A 47 18.97 -6.94 -0.11
C PHE A 47 17.53 -7.47 -0.17
N PHE A 48 16.56 -6.57 -0.28
CA PHE A 48 15.14 -6.91 -0.50
C PHE A 48 14.84 -7.30 -1.96
N ARG A 49 15.66 -6.84 -2.91
CA ARG A 49 15.55 -7.13 -4.35
C ARG A 49 16.87 -7.72 -4.85
N PRO A 50 16.88 -8.51 -5.94
CA PRO A 50 18.12 -8.89 -6.61
C PRO A 50 18.95 -7.66 -6.95
N VAL A 51 20.28 -7.78 -6.83
CA VAL A 51 21.22 -6.72 -7.18
C VAL A 51 22.11 -7.17 -8.34
N HIS A 52 22.40 -6.25 -9.26
CA HIS A 52 23.27 -6.50 -10.40
C HIS A 52 24.76 -6.38 -10.06
N ALA A 53 25.10 -5.65 -8.99
CA ALA A 53 26.46 -5.44 -8.53
C ALA A 53 26.51 -5.29 -7.01
N VAL A 54 27.65 -5.65 -6.42
CA VAL A 54 28.00 -5.43 -5.01
C VAL A 54 29.31 -4.66 -4.88
N SER A 55 29.63 -3.84 -5.88
CA SER A 55 30.79 -2.95 -5.83
C SER A 55 30.68 -1.99 -4.65
N GLY A 56 31.79 -1.59 -4.04
CA GLY A 56 31.83 -0.57 -2.98
C GLY A 56 31.43 0.85 -3.40
N LEU A 57 30.73 1.02 -4.54
CA LEU A 57 30.16 2.28 -5.00
C LEU A 57 28.93 2.70 -4.19
N ASP A 58 28.22 1.75 -3.57
CA ASP A 58 27.14 2.02 -2.62
C ASP A 58 27.40 1.36 -1.26
N PHE A 59 26.60 1.74 -0.26
CA PHE A 59 26.79 1.27 1.11
C PHE A 59 26.54 -0.25 1.25
N ARG A 60 25.66 -0.84 0.44
CA ARG A 60 25.34 -2.27 0.54
C ARG A 60 26.49 -3.10 -0.02
N GLY A 61 27.05 -2.70 -1.16
CA GLY A 61 28.26 -3.29 -1.72
C GLY A 61 29.47 -3.10 -0.81
N ALA A 62 29.60 -1.93 -0.17
CA ALA A 62 30.64 -1.71 0.84
C ALA A 62 30.49 -2.67 2.05
N ILE A 63 29.26 -2.89 2.54
CA ILE A 63 28.97 -3.87 3.60
C ILE A 63 29.37 -5.28 3.15
N VAL A 64 29.02 -5.68 1.92
CA VAL A 64 29.44 -6.98 1.37
C VAL A 64 30.97 -7.10 1.35
N GLY A 65 31.67 -6.03 0.95
CA GLY A 65 33.14 -5.97 0.95
C GLY A 65 33.75 -6.12 2.34
N GLU A 66 33.23 -5.41 3.35
CA GLU A 66 33.68 -5.48 4.75
C GLU A 66 33.44 -6.89 5.34
N LEU A 67 32.24 -7.45 5.15
CA LEU A 67 31.91 -8.80 5.61
C LEU A 67 32.80 -9.87 4.96
N HIS A 68 32.95 -9.82 3.63
CA HIS A 68 33.78 -10.77 2.91
C HIS A 68 35.26 -10.64 3.28
N GLY A 69 35.80 -9.42 3.32
CA GLY A 69 37.20 -9.17 3.68
C GLY A 69 37.52 -9.50 5.14
N GLY A 70 36.53 -9.38 6.03
CA GLY A 70 36.63 -9.75 7.43
C GLY A 70 36.30 -11.23 7.72
N HIS A 71 36.05 -12.04 6.69
CA HIS A 71 35.63 -13.45 6.83
C HIS A 71 34.40 -13.67 7.74
N CYS A 72 33.48 -12.71 7.74
CA CYS A 72 32.23 -12.78 8.50
C CYS A 72 31.05 -13.01 7.55
N ALA A 73 30.38 -14.13 7.70
CA ALA A 73 29.17 -14.45 6.95
C ALA A 73 27.97 -13.61 7.43
N LEU A 74 27.01 -13.36 6.55
CA LEU A 74 25.72 -12.75 6.89
C LEU A 74 24.60 -13.72 6.55
N TRP A 75 23.83 -14.12 7.55
CA TRP A 75 22.61 -14.90 7.38
C TRP A 75 21.39 -14.10 7.84
N VAL A 76 20.26 -14.28 7.14
CA VAL A 76 19.05 -13.51 7.40
C VAL A 76 17.86 -14.44 7.64
N GLY A 77 17.18 -14.23 8.77
CA GLY A 77 15.89 -14.82 9.08
C GLY A 77 14.85 -13.72 9.18
N HIS A 78 13.98 -13.61 8.18
CA HIS A 78 13.01 -12.52 8.04
C HIS A 78 11.59 -13.05 8.34
N THR A 79 10.69 -13.09 7.36
CA THR A 79 9.34 -13.65 7.52
C THR A 79 9.27 -15.08 8.06
N ASN A 80 10.32 -15.89 7.88
CA ASN A 80 10.37 -17.22 8.51
C ASN A 80 10.53 -17.11 10.03
N ALA A 81 11.32 -16.15 10.52
CA ALA A 81 11.41 -15.83 11.93
C ALA A 81 10.12 -15.19 12.44
N ASP A 82 9.42 -14.39 11.62
CA ASP A 82 8.10 -13.84 12.00
C ASP A 82 7.07 -14.95 12.23
N CYS A 83 7.10 -16.00 11.41
CA CYS A 83 6.16 -17.10 11.48
C CYS A 83 6.50 -18.15 12.56
N ALA A 84 7.76 -18.25 12.96
CA ALA A 84 8.25 -19.36 13.76
C ALA A 84 7.59 -19.43 15.15
N TYR A 85 7.54 -20.65 15.71
CA TYR A 85 7.35 -20.82 17.15
C TYR A 85 8.57 -20.25 17.86
N ARG A 86 8.35 -19.45 18.90
CA ARG A 86 9.38 -18.61 19.54
C ARG A 86 10.07 -17.66 18.54
N GLY A 87 9.34 -17.27 17.49
CA GLY A 87 9.70 -16.24 16.54
C GLY A 87 9.35 -14.83 17.00
N VAL A 88 9.36 -13.88 16.07
CA VAL A 88 9.24 -12.44 16.35
C VAL A 88 7.93 -12.08 17.03
N ALA A 89 6.80 -12.53 16.47
CA ALA A 89 5.49 -12.23 17.03
C ALA A 89 5.27 -12.83 18.42
N GLN A 90 5.80 -14.03 18.68
CA GLN A 90 5.69 -14.67 20.00
C GLN A 90 6.59 -13.98 21.03
N ALA A 91 7.81 -13.59 20.66
CA ALA A 91 8.68 -12.83 21.55
C ALA A 91 8.04 -11.48 21.98
N ALA A 92 7.38 -10.80 21.05
CA ALA A 92 6.62 -9.59 21.36
C ALA A 92 5.41 -9.87 22.27
N ALA A 93 4.60 -10.89 21.95
CA ALA A 93 3.47 -11.29 22.77
C ALA A 93 3.88 -11.67 24.21
N ASP A 94 4.94 -12.45 24.37
CA ASP A 94 5.49 -12.85 25.67
C ASP A 94 5.99 -11.62 26.44
N ALA A 95 6.70 -10.70 25.77
CA ALA A 95 7.21 -9.47 26.39
C ALA A 95 6.07 -8.53 26.88
N PHE A 96 4.91 -8.58 26.23
CA PHE A 96 3.71 -7.83 26.64
C PHE A 96 2.87 -8.55 27.70
N GLY A 97 3.24 -9.79 28.06
CA GLY A 97 2.57 -10.60 29.07
C GLY A 97 1.26 -11.23 28.57
N LEU A 98 1.17 -11.57 27.29
CA LEU A 98 0.00 -12.23 26.73
C LEU A 98 -0.01 -13.72 27.07
N ILE A 99 -1.18 -14.24 27.45
CA ILE A 99 -1.43 -15.66 27.68
C ILE A 99 -2.39 -16.22 26.62
N GLU A 100 -2.47 -17.56 26.54
CA GLU A 100 -3.35 -18.27 25.60
C GLU A 100 -3.20 -17.83 24.15
N GLN A 101 -1.93 -17.68 23.75
CA GLN A 101 -1.58 -17.16 22.44
C GLN A 101 -1.83 -18.18 21.33
N ARG A 102 -2.26 -17.69 20.17
CA ARG A 102 -2.28 -18.43 18.90
C ARG A 102 -1.78 -17.53 17.76
N PRO A 103 -1.34 -18.09 16.62
CA PRO A 103 -1.03 -17.28 15.45
C PRO A 103 -2.23 -16.41 15.05
N LEU A 104 -1.97 -15.16 14.67
CA LEU A 104 -3.01 -14.29 14.11
C LEU A 104 -3.43 -14.82 12.73
N ILE A 105 -2.44 -15.14 11.90
CA ILE A 105 -2.61 -15.75 10.58
C ILE A 105 -1.87 -17.09 10.59
N PRO A 106 -2.56 -18.20 10.88
CA PRO A 106 -1.95 -19.52 10.95
C PRO A 106 -1.38 -19.98 9.61
N VAL A 107 -0.27 -20.70 9.67
CA VAL A 107 0.34 -21.33 8.50
C VAL A 107 0.34 -22.83 8.71
N ALA A 108 -0.22 -23.56 7.74
CA ALA A 108 -0.23 -25.01 7.77
C ALA A 108 1.19 -25.53 7.49
N ASP A 109 1.83 -26.05 8.54
CA ASP A 109 3.11 -26.74 8.45
C ASP A 109 2.98 -28.08 9.18
N SER A 110 2.98 -29.17 8.41
CA SER A 110 2.84 -30.53 8.93
C SER A 110 4.04 -30.99 9.75
N GLU A 111 5.19 -30.34 9.61
CA GLU A 111 6.41 -30.66 10.37
C GLU A 111 6.51 -29.85 11.67
N ALA A 112 5.74 -28.77 11.79
CA ALA A 112 5.73 -27.91 12.96
C ALA A 112 5.06 -28.62 14.17
N LYS A 113 5.82 -28.77 15.26
CA LYS A 113 5.32 -29.33 16.53
C LYS A 113 4.40 -28.39 17.30
N GLN A 114 4.41 -27.10 16.94
CA GLN A 114 3.67 -26.03 17.60
C GLN A 114 3.00 -25.15 16.54
N PRO A 115 1.87 -24.48 16.83
CA PRO A 115 1.24 -23.58 15.88
C PRO A 115 2.17 -22.42 15.45
N VAL A 116 2.41 -22.34 14.15
CA VAL A 116 3.21 -21.30 13.47
C VAL A 116 2.32 -20.42 12.59
N GLY A 117 2.79 -19.22 12.28
CA GLY A 117 2.06 -18.25 11.47
C GLY A 117 2.42 -16.81 11.82
N LEU A 118 1.94 -15.86 11.01
CA LEU A 118 2.21 -14.44 11.21
C LEU A 118 1.41 -13.88 12.38
N GLY A 119 2.04 -12.97 13.11
CA GLY A 119 1.43 -12.32 14.27
C GLY A 119 1.02 -13.29 15.39
N ARG A 120 0.56 -12.73 16.50
CA ARG A 120 -0.09 -13.47 17.59
C ARG A 120 -1.34 -12.74 18.02
N ILE A 121 -2.34 -13.51 18.44
CA ILE A 121 -3.43 -13.01 19.27
C ILE A 121 -3.43 -13.78 20.58
N GLY A 122 -3.56 -13.05 21.67
CA GLY A 122 -3.68 -13.61 23.02
C GLY A 122 -4.51 -12.69 23.90
N ARG A 123 -4.59 -13.04 25.19
CA ARG A 123 -5.27 -12.21 26.19
C ARG A 123 -4.34 -11.78 27.31
N LEU A 124 -4.67 -10.68 27.96
CA LEU A 124 -4.08 -10.29 29.23
C LEU A 124 -4.68 -11.13 30.34
N GLU A 125 -3.88 -11.43 31.37
CA GLU A 125 -4.36 -12.13 32.57
C GLU A 125 -5.44 -11.31 33.32
N GLN A 126 -5.27 -9.99 33.35
CA GLN A 126 -6.24 -9.03 33.87
C GLN A 126 -6.41 -7.89 32.86
N PRO A 127 -7.65 -7.41 32.62
CA PRO A 127 -7.88 -6.26 31.75
C PRO A 127 -7.14 -5.00 32.25
N LEU A 128 -6.59 -4.23 31.31
CA LEU A 128 -5.93 -2.94 31.58
C LEU A 128 -6.59 -1.83 30.80
N ARG A 129 -6.40 -0.59 31.22
CA ARG A 129 -6.71 0.56 30.35
C ARG A 129 -5.73 0.59 29.18
N LEU A 130 -6.18 1.08 28.03
CA LEU A 130 -5.35 1.21 26.83
C LEU A 130 -4.05 1.98 27.11
N GLU A 131 -4.13 3.06 27.88
CA GLU A 131 -2.94 3.84 28.28
C GLU A 131 -1.94 3.01 29.10
N GLU A 132 -2.43 2.24 30.08
CA GLU A 132 -1.60 1.39 30.94
C GLU A 132 -0.93 0.28 30.13
N PHE A 133 -1.68 -0.31 29.19
CA PHE A 133 -1.14 -1.30 28.28
C PHE A 133 -0.11 -0.69 27.32
N ALA A 134 -0.34 0.51 26.78
CA ALA A 134 0.62 1.21 25.94
C ALA A 134 1.93 1.52 26.68
N ARG A 135 1.86 1.91 27.97
CA ARG A 135 3.04 2.08 28.82
C ARG A 135 3.79 0.77 29.04
N ARG A 136 3.07 -0.35 29.20
CA ARG A 136 3.67 -1.70 29.27
C ARG A 136 4.39 -2.06 27.97
N VAL A 137 3.78 -1.81 26.81
CA VAL A 137 4.41 -2.01 25.50
C VAL A 137 5.70 -1.18 25.41
N ALA A 138 5.63 0.13 25.72
CA ALA A 138 6.80 1.00 25.68
C ALA A 138 7.93 0.53 26.61
N ALA A 139 7.61 0.05 27.82
CA ALA A 139 8.60 -0.44 28.78
C ALA A 139 9.24 -1.79 28.37
N ALA A 140 8.56 -2.60 27.55
CA ALA A 140 9.07 -3.88 27.07
C ALA A 140 10.05 -3.74 25.90
N LEU A 141 9.95 -2.63 25.14
CA LEU A 141 10.77 -2.34 23.97
C LEU A 141 12.12 -1.72 24.35
N PRO A 142 13.18 -1.94 23.55
CA PRO A 142 14.38 -1.12 23.65
C PRO A 142 14.05 0.37 23.46
N PRO A 143 14.80 1.27 24.12
CA PRO A 143 14.54 2.70 24.02
C PRO A 143 14.79 3.20 22.59
N THR A 144 13.81 3.89 22.04
CA THR A 144 13.89 4.58 20.74
C THR A 144 13.41 6.02 20.88
N LYS A 145 13.74 6.86 19.90
CA LYS A 145 13.32 8.26 19.91
C LYS A 145 11.85 8.40 19.50
N LEU A 146 11.36 7.52 18.62
CA LEU A 146 9.96 7.50 18.20
C LEU A 146 9.01 7.23 19.38
N GLY A 147 9.40 6.35 20.29
CA GLY A 147 8.53 5.88 21.38
C GLY A 147 7.38 5.02 20.86
N VAL A 148 6.19 5.21 21.45
CA VAL A 148 4.96 4.49 21.10
C VAL A 148 3.84 5.50 20.88
N GLN A 149 3.09 5.35 19.79
CA GLN A 149 1.93 6.17 19.47
C GLN A 149 0.65 5.35 19.65
N VAL A 150 -0.42 5.98 20.15
CA VAL A 150 -1.67 5.30 20.49
C VAL A 150 -2.84 5.95 19.76
N GLY A 151 -3.68 5.14 19.13
CA GLY A 151 -4.94 5.54 18.52
C GLY A 151 -6.12 4.82 19.18
N GLY A 152 -7.09 5.56 19.70
CA GLY A 152 -8.22 5.00 20.45
C GLY A 152 -8.50 5.77 21.73
N ASP A 153 -9.51 5.34 22.49
CA ASP A 153 -9.81 5.91 23.82
C ASP A 153 -8.80 5.36 24.86
N PRO A 154 -7.96 6.20 25.47
CA PRO A 154 -6.97 5.77 26.47
C PRO A 154 -7.57 5.06 27.68
N SER A 155 -8.84 5.33 27.99
CA SER A 155 -9.56 4.74 29.11
C SER A 155 -10.23 3.39 28.80
N ALA A 156 -10.30 3.00 27.53
CA ALA A 156 -10.91 1.74 27.11
C ALA A 156 -10.20 0.53 27.71
N LEU A 157 -10.97 -0.48 28.11
CA LEU A 157 -10.43 -1.73 28.64
C LEU A 157 -9.93 -2.65 27.51
N VAL A 158 -8.67 -3.04 27.63
CA VAL A 158 -7.97 -4.02 26.81
C VAL A 158 -7.88 -5.34 27.56
N SER A 159 -8.40 -6.40 26.96
CA SER A 159 -8.31 -7.79 27.42
C SER A 159 -7.70 -8.70 26.36
N SER A 160 -8.01 -8.46 25.09
CA SER A 160 -7.45 -9.19 23.95
C SER A 160 -6.51 -8.32 23.12
N VAL A 161 -5.39 -8.88 22.70
CA VAL A 161 -4.32 -8.15 22.00
C VAL A 161 -3.91 -8.94 20.77
N ALA A 162 -4.01 -8.31 19.60
CA ALA A 162 -3.32 -8.75 18.40
C ALA A 162 -1.96 -8.04 18.32
N VAL A 163 -0.91 -8.78 17.99
CA VAL A 163 0.44 -8.25 17.79
C VAL A 163 1.00 -8.77 16.48
N LEU A 164 1.54 -7.86 15.68
CA LEU A 164 2.28 -8.16 14.46
C LEU A 164 3.48 -7.21 14.41
N PRO A 165 4.65 -7.63 14.89
CA PRO A 165 5.87 -6.85 14.82
C PRO A 165 6.25 -6.54 13.37
N GLY A 166 6.84 -5.36 13.14
CA GLY A 166 7.12 -4.87 11.81
C GLY A 166 5.92 -4.20 11.14
N SER A 167 5.92 -4.12 9.82
CA SER A 167 4.89 -3.39 9.05
C SER A 167 3.58 -4.18 8.97
N GLY A 168 2.55 -3.71 9.69
CA GLY A 168 1.26 -4.41 9.81
C GLY A 168 0.04 -3.66 9.26
N ASP A 169 0.25 -2.58 8.52
CA ASP A 169 -0.84 -1.74 8.00
C ASP A 169 -1.75 -2.44 6.95
N SER A 170 -1.31 -3.58 6.43
CA SER A 170 -2.05 -4.42 5.49
C SER A 170 -2.90 -5.51 6.17
N MET A 171 -2.86 -5.60 7.50
CA MET A 171 -3.41 -6.73 8.26
C MET A 171 -4.65 -6.34 9.09
N PHE A 172 -5.28 -5.21 8.76
CA PHE A 172 -6.41 -4.69 9.52
C PHE A 172 -7.65 -5.58 9.43
N ASP A 173 -7.86 -6.27 8.31
CA ASP A 173 -9.01 -7.16 8.12
C ASP A 173 -8.90 -8.38 9.05
N GLU A 174 -7.74 -9.02 9.12
CA GLU A 174 -7.50 -10.17 9.98
C GLU A 174 -7.63 -9.81 11.48
N VAL A 175 -7.14 -8.62 11.85
CA VAL A 175 -7.27 -8.09 13.21
C VAL A 175 -8.73 -7.84 13.57
N ARG A 176 -9.53 -7.34 12.63
CA ARG A 176 -10.97 -7.13 12.84
C ARG A 176 -11.71 -8.46 12.95
N GLU A 177 -11.35 -9.45 12.15
CA GLU A 177 -11.97 -10.78 12.19
C GLU A 177 -11.75 -11.48 13.53
N CYS A 178 -10.57 -11.30 14.13
CA CYS A 178 -10.24 -11.86 15.43
C CYS A 178 -10.76 -11.05 16.62
N ALA A 179 -11.39 -9.89 16.36
CA ALA A 179 -12.02 -9.01 17.36
C ALA A 179 -11.08 -8.62 18.52
N ALA A 180 -9.81 -8.35 18.21
CA ALA A 180 -8.85 -7.90 19.21
C ALA A 180 -9.20 -6.50 19.75
N ASP A 181 -8.96 -6.25 21.03
CA ASP A 181 -9.26 -4.96 21.64
C ASP A 181 -8.24 -3.90 21.24
N VAL A 182 -6.99 -4.33 21.04
CA VAL A 182 -5.91 -3.50 20.56
C VAL A 182 -5.02 -4.27 19.60
N TYR A 183 -4.51 -3.56 18.59
CA TYR A 183 -3.53 -4.04 17.65
C TYR A 183 -2.20 -3.33 17.85
N VAL A 184 -1.14 -4.10 18.13
CA VAL A 184 0.22 -3.61 18.31
C VAL A 184 1.06 -3.96 17.09
N THR A 185 1.55 -2.95 16.37
CA THR A 185 2.36 -3.12 15.15
C THR A 185 3.26 -1.89 14.91
N SER A 186 3.90 -1.79 13.75
CA SER A 186 4.74 -0.67 13.32
C SER A 186 4.35 -0.18 11.92
N ASP A 187 4.93 0.95 11.53
CA ASP A 187 4.76 1.58 10.20
C ASP A 187 3.32 1.85 9.78
N LEU A 188 2.45 2.20 10.74
CA LEU A 188 1.08 2.56 10.43
C LEU A 188 1.00 3.89 9.67
N ARG A 189 0.54 3.83 8.42
CA ARG A 189 0.25 5.01 7.59
C ARG A 189 -1.03 5.72 8.04
N HIS A 190 -1.09 7.02 7.80
CA HIS A 190 -2.19 7.89 8.25
C HIS A 190 -3.58 7.41 7.80
N HIS A 191 -3.79 7.20 6.49
CA HIS A 191 -5.12 6.84 5.97
C HIS A 191 -5.60 5.46 6.44
N PRO A 192 -4.81 4.36 6.30
CA PRO A 192 -5.23 3.06 6.81
C PRO A 192 -5.57 3.05 8.31
N ALA A 193 -4.76 3.74 9.13
CA ALA A 193 -5.04 3.88 10.55
C ALA A 193 -6.32 4.69 10.82
N THR A 194 -6.50 5.82 10.12
CA THR A 194 -7.70 6.66 10.25
C THR A 194 -8.97 5.91 9.86
N ASP A 195 -8.96 5.23 8.73
CA ASP A 195 -10.09 4.48 8.21
C ASP A 195 -10.47 3.35 9.16
N THR A 196 -9.48 2.62 9.67
CA THR A 196 -9.69 1.58 10.69
C THR A 196 -10.35 2.16 11.94
N LEU A 197 -9.84 3.29 12.46
CA LEU A 197 -10.39 3.94 13.65
C LEU A 197 -11.82 4.46 13.43
N GLN A 198 -12.10 5.03 12.26
CA GLN A 198 -13.44 5.55 11.91
C GLN A 198 -14.44 4.41 11.74
N GLN A 199 -14.09 3.38 10.97
CA GLN A 199 -14.96 2.23 10.72
C GLN A 199 -15.29 1.49 12.03
N MET A 200 -14.29 1.31 12.89
CA MET A 200 -14.47 0.78 14.25
C MET A 200 -15.52 1.57 15.05
N ARG A 201 -15.41 2.90 15.07
CA ARG A 201 -16.29 3.78 15.85
C ARG A 201 -17.71 3.75 15.30
N TYR A 202 -17.85 3.75 13.98
CA TYR A 202 -19.13 3.66 13.31
C TYR A 202 -19.83 2.33 13.59
N GLU A 203 -19.13 1.20 13.48
CA GLU A 203 -19.71 -0.10 13.82
C GLU A 203 -20.09 -0.22 15.29
N ALA A 204 -19.31 0.40 16.19
CA ALA A 204 -19.64 0.46 17.60
C ALA A 204 -20.92 1.25 17.87
N SER A 205 -21.14 2.37 17.17
CA SER A 205 -22.39 3.14 17.29
C SER A 205 -23.58 2.34 16.76
N LEU A 206 -23.44 1.67 15.62
CA LEU A 206 -24.48 0.80 15.08
C LEU A 206 -24.85 -0.32 16.07
N ARG A 207 -23.86 -0.94 16.72
CA ARG A 207 -24.10 -1.95 17.77
C ARG A 207 -24.78 -1.36 19.01
N ALA A 208 -24.45 -0.13 19.39
CA ALA A 208 -25.13 0.56 20.49
C ALA A 208 -26.62 0.81 20.17
N ASP A 209 -26.94 1.02 18.89
CA ASP A 209 -28.30 1.17 18.37
C ASP A 209 -29.01 -0.19 18.13
N GLY A 210 -28.39 -1.31 18.50
CA GLY A 210 -28.93 -2.67 18.35
C GLY A 210 -28.77 -3.27 16.95
N ILE A 211 -28.02 -2.63 16.06
CA ILE A 211 -27.74 -3.13 14.70
C ILE A 211 -26.50 -4.02 14.72
N ALA A 212 -26.64 -5.25 14.23
CA ALA A 212 -25.53 -6.19 14.10
C ALA A 212 -24.59 -5.76 12.96
N ALA A 213 -23.56 -4.99 13.27
CA ALA A 213 -22.52 -4.57 12.34
C ALA A 213 -21.13 -4.96 12.87
N GLY A 214 -20.28 -5.51 12.00
CA GLY A 214 -18.91 -5.91 12.35
C GLY A 214 -18.80 -7.01 13.40
N ARG A 215 -17.65 -7.07 14.09
CA ARG A 215 -17.39 -7.97 15.23
C ARG A 215 -16.97 -7.14 16.46
N GLY A 216 -17.22 -7.67 17.66
CA GLY A 216 -16.87 -7.02 18.92
C GLY A 216 -18.06 -6.38 19.65
N ASN A 217 -17.76 -5.52 20.62
CA ASN A 217 -18.74 -4.86 21.50
C ASN A 217 -18.94 -3.38 21.12
N SER A 218 -19.72 -2.64 21.91
CA SER A 218 -20.01 -1.21 21.70
C SER A 218 -18.85 -0.26 22.02
N SER A 219 -17.67 -0.74 22.44
CA SER A 219 -16.56 0.14 22.85
C SER A 219 -15.63 0.57 21.71
N GLY A 220 -15.89 0.17 20.46
CA GLY A 220 -15.01 0.44 19.32
C GLY A 220 -13.68 -0.29 19.44
N ARG A 221 -13.49 -1.36 18.66
CA ARG A 221 -12.22 -2.11 18.58
C ARG A 221 -11.84 -2.40 17.12
N PRO A 222 -10.54 -2.52 16.77
CA PRO A 222 -9.37 -2.45 17.66
C PRO A 222 -8.86 -1.02 17.88
N ALA A 223 -8.40 -0.71 19.09
CA ALA A 223 -7.45 0.39 19.30
C ALA A 223 -6.10 0.07 18.62
N LEU A 224 -5.27 1.08 18.38
CA LEU A 224 -3.99 0.95 17.68
C LEU A 224 -2.84 1.37 18.58
N ILE A 225 -1.76 0.59 18.57
CA ILE A 225 -0.48 0.95 19.17
C ILE A 225 0.60 0.80 18.09
N ASN A 226 1.19 1.92 17.68
CA ASN A 226 2.29 1.98 16.72
C ASN A 226 3.63 2.08 17.45
N THR A 227 4.52 1.13 17.21
CA THR A 227 5.85 1.04 17.83
C THR A 227 6.96 1.35 16.83
N ALA A 228 8.17 1.62 17.30
CA ALA A 228 9.35 1.60 16.43
C ALA A 228 9.58 0.19 15.86
N HIS A 229 9.75 0.11 14.54
CA HIS A 229 9.81 -1.14 13.78
C HIS A 229 10.93 -2.07 14.26
N SER A 230 12.17 -1.58 14.23
CA SER A 230 13.34 -2.38 14.64
C SER A 230 13.29 -2.76 16.13
N ALA A 231 12.68 -1.93 16.96
CA ALA A 231 12.60 -2.15 18.41
C ALA A 231 11.71 -3.34 18.76
N ILE A 232 10.49 -3.40 18.20
CA ILE A 232 9.55 -4.50 18.48
C ILE A 232 10.06 -5.81 17.90
N GLU A 233 10.69 -5.78 16.73
CA GLU A 233 11.24 -6.98 16.14
C GLU A 233 12.44 -7.50 16.94
N SER A 234 13.32 -6.62 17.45
CA SER A 234 14.49 -7.00 18.25
C SER A 234 14.22 -7.92 19.45
N LEU A 235 12.97 -7.99 19.91
CA LEU A 235 12.54 -8.85 21.01
C LEU A 235 12.84 -10.32 20.75
N TRP A 236 12.75 -10.76 19.49
CA TRP A 236 13.00 -12.15 19.09
C TRP A 236 14.43 -12.61 19.32
N LEU A 237 15.39 -11.67 19.32
CA LEU A 237 16.80 -11.96 19.56
C LEU A 237 17.04 -12.53 20.97
N ARG A 238 16.11 -12.30 21.93
CA ARG A 238 16.12 -12.94 23.25
C ARG A 238 15.94 -14.45 23.16
N TYR A 239 15.22 -14.93 22.14
CA TYR A 239 15.02 -16.35 21.87
C TYR A 239 16.07 -16.88 20.92
N ALA A 240 16.38 -16.17 19.84
CA ALA A 240 17.34 -16.61 18.84
C ALA A 240 18.73 -16.92 19.44
N ILE A 241 19.20 -16.10 20.38
CA ILE A 241 20.51 -16.28 21.03
C ILE A 241 20.62 -17.60 21.80
N GLU A 242 19.49 -18.16 22.27
CA GLU A 242 19.46 -19.45 22.95
C GLU A 242 19.05 -20.60 22.01
N ASP A 243 18.06 -20.36 21.15
CA ASP A 243 17.41 -21.39 20.37
C ASP A 243 18.27 -21.85 19.20
N VAL A 244 19.09 -20.97 18.63
CA VAL A 244 20.04 -21.32 17.55
C VAL A 244 21.16 -22.24 18.07
N PRO A 245 21.87 -21.94 19.18
CA PRO A 245 22.82 -22.88 19.77
C PRO A 245 22.20 -24.24 20.13
N LYS A 246 21.00 -24.23 20.75
CA LYS A 246 20.27 -25.48 21.06
C LYS A 246 19.90 -26.26 19.80
N ALA A 247 19.58 -25.59 18.70
CA ALA A 247 19.31 -26.25 17.43
C ALA A 247 20.58 -26.91 16.84
N MET A 248 21.72 -26.23 16.95
CA MET A 248 23.02 -26.79 16.55
C MET A 248 23.36 -28.06 17.35
N GLU A 249 23.21 -28.01 18.67
CA GLU A 249 23.41 -29.18 19.54
C GLU A 249 22.51 -30.36 19.14
N ARG A 250 21.22 -30.10 18.89
CA ARG A 250 20.26 -31.13 18.44
C ARG A 250 20.60 -31.73 17.08
N SER A 251 21.24 -30.97 16.20
CA SER A 251 21.69 -31.46 14.89
C SER A 251 22.95 -32.34 14.97
N GLY A 252 23.60 -32.41 16.14
CA GLY A 252 24.89 -33.10 16.32
C GLY A 252 26.08 -32.34 15.76
N ALA A 253 25.88 -31.10 15.30
CA ALA A 253 26.96 -30.23 14.86
C ALA A 253 27.70 -29.62 16.07
N GLN A 254 28.95 -29.21 15.84
CA GLN A 254 29.73 -28.51 16.84
C GLN A 254 29.03 -27.18 17.20
N GLY A 255 28.88 -26.92 18.50
CA GLY A 255 28.35 -25.66 19.00
C GLY A 255 29.30 -24.48 18.75
N PHE A 256 28.82 -23.27 19.05
CA PHE A 256 29.62 -22.06 18.97
C PHE A 256 30.49 -21.90 20.22
N ASP A 257 31.70 -21.39 20.06
CA ASP A 257 32.54 -20.98 21.18
C ASP A 257 31.96 -19.74 21.87
N GLU A 258 31.35 -18.86 21.09
CA GLU A 258 30.84 -17.59 21.56
C GLU A 258 29.61 -17.15 20.79
N VAL A 259 28.62 -16.63 21.53
CA VAL A 259 27.39 -16.08 20.97
C VAL A 259 27.12 -14.74 21.63
N ARG A 260 26.95 -13.69 20.83
CA ARG A 260 26.70 -12.33 21.33
C ARG A 260 25.52 -11.70 20.60
N ARG A 261 24.82 -10.81 21.30
CA ARG A 261 23.85 -9.89 20.71
C ARG A 261 24.50 -8.51 20.62
N ILE A 262 24.37 -7.87 19.47
CA ILE A 262 24.68 -6.45 19.29
C ILE A 262 23.48 -5.67 19.83
N GLU A 263 23.69 -4.87 20.88
CA GLU A 263 22.62 -4.12 21.56
C GLU A 263 22.32 -2.77 20.92
N ARG A 264 23.15 -2.35 19.96
CA ARG A 264 22.99 -1.09 19.23
C ARG A 264 21.58 -1.00 18.62
N SER A 265 20.91 0.12 18.88
CA SER A 265 19.68 0.47 18.17
C SER A 265 20.00 0.78 16.71
N THR A 266 19.19 0.22 15.82
CA THR A 266 19.21 0.48 14.37
C THR A 266 17.97 1.24 13.92
N ASP A 267 17.17 1.75 14.87
CA ASP A 267 16.06 2.66 14.57
C ASP A 267 16.60 3.94 13.91
N PRO A 268 16.11 4.33 12.72
CA PRO A 268 16.67 5.46 11.98
C PRO A 268 16.23 6.83 12.52
N TRP A 269 15.27 6.85 13.46
CA TRP A 269 14.70 8.09 14.00
C TRP A 269 15.51 8.60 15.18
N GLU A 270 16.10 9.78 15.02
CA GLU A 270 16.97 10.40 16.04
C GLU A 270 16.26 11.39 16.96
N LEU A 271 15.06 11.85 16.57
CA LEU A 271 14.30 12.85 17.30
C LEU A 271 12.80 12.67 17.08
N SER A 272 12.04 12.66 18.17
CA SER A 272 10.59 12.88 18.19
C SER A 272 10.32 14.14 18.99
N ILE A 273 9.53 15.06 18.44
CA ILE A 273 9.20 16.34 19.07
C ILE A 273 7.70 16.31 19.37
N SER A 274 7.35 16.25 20.66
CA SER A 274 5.96 16.38 21.09
C SER A 274 5.60 17.84 21.35
N TYR A 275 4.31 18.16 21.33
CA TYR A 275 3.85 19.51 21.68
C TYR A 275 4.09 19.82 23.17
N ASP A 276 4.08 18.80 24.03
CA ASP A 276 4.39 18.94 25.45
C ASP A 276 5.86 19.33 25.66
N ASP A 277 6.79 18.82 24.84
CA ASP A 277 8.19 19.25 24.85
C ASP A 277 8.30 20.74 24.50
N LEU A 278 7.59 21.20 23.47
CA LEU A 278 7.58 22.61 23.04
C LEU A 278 6.88 23.55 24.04
N ALA A 279 5.91 23.03 24.79
CA ALA A 279 5.23 23.77 25.85
C ALA A 279 6.12 23.95 27.09
N SER A 280 7.03 22.99 27.35
CA SER A 280 7.98 23.06 28.46
C SER A 280 9.14 24.05 28.23
N ASP A 281 9.51 24.31 26.97
CA ASP A 281 10.56 25.27 26.59
C ASP A 281 10.09 26.73 26.52
N LYS A 282 8.76 26.96 26.51
CA LYS A 282 8.19 28.31 26.56
C LYS A 282 7.84 28.67 27.99
N HIS A 283 8.70 29.46 28.64
CA HIS A 283 8.20 30.38 29.66
C HIS A 283 6.99 31.14 29.09
N ALA A 284 5.93 31.22 29.87
CA ALA A 284 4.61 31.76 29.53
C ALA A 284 4.59 33.28 29.25
N SER A 285 5.42 33.76 28.33
CA SER A 285 5.45 35.13 27.84
C SER A 285 5.67 35.12 26.34
N ASP A 286 4.75 35.73 25.59
CA ASP A 286 4.78 35.95 24.13
C ASP A 286 4.09 34.90 23.23
N MET A 287 2.94 34.39 23.66
CA MET A 287 1.87 34.11 22.70
C MET A 287 1.02 35.38 22.57
N PRO A 288 0.79 35.94 21.36
CA PRO A 288 -0.06 37.11 21.21
C PRO A 288 -1.46 36.74 21.72
N SER A 289 -1.94 37.44 22.74
CA SER A 289 -3.36 37.42 23.07
C SER A 289 -4.09 37.98 21.86
N PHE A 290 -4.89 37.16 21.17
CA PHE A 290 -5.98 37.69 20.36
C PHE A 290 -7.02 38.26 21.32
N ASP A 291 -6.75 39.46 21.80
CA ASP A 291 -7.71 40.27 22.52
C ASP A 291 -8.78 40.71 21.52
N GLY A 292 -10.04 40.53 21.91
CA GLY A 292 -11.19 40.74 21.06
C GLY A 292 -11.37 42.21 20.71
N GLN A 293 -10.70 42.69 19.67
CA GLN A 293 -11.10 43.94 19.02
C GLN A 293 -12.31 43.68 18.11
N ARG A 294 -13.49 43.94 18.69
CA ARG A 294 -14.70 44.26 17.94
C ARG A 294 -14.39 45.39 16.95
N VAL A 295 -14.21 45.03 15.68
CA VAL A 295 -14.32 45.98 14.58
C VAL A 295 -15.78 46.00 14.15
N SER A 296 -16.51 47.00 14.61
CA SER A 296 -17.86 47.31 14.14
C SER A 296 -17.79 47.79 12.69
N TYR A 297 -18.36 47.03 11.76
CA TYR A 297 -18.79 47.56 10.47
C TYR A 297 -20.31 47.75 10.50
N GLU A 298 -20.74 49.01 10.36
CA GLU A 298 -22.13 49.37 10.16
C GLU A 298 -22.67 48.70 8.89
N ARG A 299 -23.75 47.93 9.07
CA ARG A 299 -24.57 47.38 8.00
C ARG A 299 -25.12 48.50 7.12
N THR A 300 -24.61 48.64 5.91
CA THR A 300 -25.43 49.11 4.79
C THR A 300 -25.87 47.90 3.96
N ARG A 301 -27.13 47.52 4.14
CA ARG A 301 -27.84 46.55 3.29
C ARG A 301 -27.87 47.09 1.85
N ARG A 302 -27.15 46.45 0.92
CA ARG A 302 -27.54 46.37 -0.49
C ARG A 302 -27.22 44.97 -1.01
N GLY A 303 -28.26 44.30 -1.53
CA GLY A 303 -28.23 42.90 -1.90
C GLY A 303 -27.30 42.57 -3.07
N ALA A 304 -26.59 41.46 -2.94
CA ALA A 304 -25.86 40.81 -4.01
C ALA A 304 -26.51 39.45 -4.28
N ARG A 305 -27.69 39.47 -4.92
CA ARG A 305 -28.36 38.28 -5.48
C ARG A 305 -28.20 38.19 -7.00
N SER A 306 -27.19 38.84 -7.59
CA SER A 306 -27.12 39.03 -9.06
C SER A 306 -25.76 38.81 -9.73
N ALA A 307 -24.70 38.38 -9.03
CA ALA A 307 -23.37 38.26 -9.63
C ALA A 307 -23.09 36.91 -10.32
N ILE A 308 -23.73 35.82 -9.89
CA ILE A 308 -23.39 34.45 -10.34
C ILE A 308 -23.94 34.12 -11.75
N LEU A 309 -24.93 34.88 -12.25
CA LEU A 309 -25.59 34.63 -13.54
C LEU A 309 -25.00 35.41 -14.73
N ARG A 310 -24.09 36.38 -14.52
CA ARG A 310 -23.56 37.22 -15.62
C ARG A 310 -22.30 36.69 -16.28
N ASP A 311 -21.41 36.05 -15.53
CA ASP A 311 -20.11 35.61 -16.05
C ASP A 311 -20.20 34.41 -17.02
N ALA A 312 -21.34 33.69 -17.02
CA ALA A 312 -21.58 32.56 -17.91
C ALA A 312 -22.00 32.96 -19.34
N VAL A 313 -22.35 34.23 -19.59
CA VAL A 313 -22.91 34.69 -20.89
C VAL A 313 -21.89 35.46 -21.75
N GLU A 314 -20.80 35.98 -21.16
CA GLU A 314 -19.87 36.88 -21.89
C GLU A 314 -18.63 36.21 -22.53
N SER A 315 -18.36 34.92 -22.28
CA SER A 315 -17.18 34.24 -22.87
C SER A 315 -17.39 33.71 -24.30
N ASN A 316 -18.61 33.77 -24.84
CA ASN A 316 -18.96 33.32 -26.18
C ASN A 316 -18.95 34.47 -27.20
N ASN A 317 -17.81 35.14 -27.40
CA ASN A 317 -17.52 35.88 -28.65
C ASN A 317 -16.10 36.48 -28.67
N LYS A 318 -15.18 35.86 -29.43
CA LYS A 318 -14.29 36.53 -30.41
C LYS A 318 -13.35 35.53 -31.11
N PRO A 319 -13.07 35.71 -32.41
CA PRO A 319 -12.38 34.72 -33.23
C PRO A 319 -10.85 34.88 -33.24
N ALA A 320 -10.18 33.81 -33.65
CA ALA A 320 -8.74 33.66 -33.80
C ALA A 320 -8.12 34.57 -34.88
N THR A 321 -6.90 35.05 -34.63
CA THR A 321 -6.00 35.58 -35.66
C THR A 321 -4.55 35.12 -35.43
N THR A 322 -3.96 34.63 -36.52
CA THR A 322 -2.60 34.12 -36.73
C THR A 322 -1.53 35.22 -36.84
N ALA A 323 -0.29 34.98 -36.36
CA ALA A 323 0.95 34.92 -37.19
C ALA A 323 2.28 35.14 -36.40
N LYS A 324 3.21 34.19 -36.60
CA LYS A 324 4.69 34.26 -36.83
C LYS A 324 5.64 35.04 -35.88
N GLY A 325 6.53 34.27 -35.24
CA GLY A 325 8.00 34.22 -35.53
C GLY A 325 8.93 35.27 -34.90
N ASN A 326 9.76 34.89 -33.93
CA ASN A 326 11.23 34.65 -34.04
C ASN A 326 11.93 34.57 -32.67
N ASP A 327 13.06 33.88 -32.67
CA ASP A 327 14.03 33.63 -31.60
C ASP A 327 14.33 34.82 -30.67
N ASP A 328 14.49 34.54 -29.37
CA ASP A 328 15.75 34.85 -28.68
C ASP A 328 15.87 34.13 -27.33
N MET A 329 17.01 33.45 -27.18
CA MET A 329 17.41 32.65 -26.04
C MET A 329 18.00 33.55 -24.95
N LYS A 330 17.32 33.73 -23.81
CA LYS A 330 17.94 34.24 -22.57
C LYS A 330 17.41 33.55 -21.32
N HIS A 331 18.38 33.12 -20.51
CA HIS A 331 18.24 32.56 -19.16
C HIS A 331 17.24 33.33 -18.29
N VAL A 332 16.33 32.59 -17.65
CA VAL A 332 15.60 33.03 -16.46
C VAL A 332 15.69 31.94 -15.41
N GLU A 333 16.23 32.30 -14.25
CA GLU A 333 16.36 31.48 -13.05
C GLU A 333 14.99 30.97 -12.57
N ALA A 334 14.91 29.66 -12.32
CA ALA A 334 13.72 29.01 -11.79
C ALA A 334 13.48 29.38 -10.32
N ARG A 335 12.57 30.33 -10.08
CA ARG A 335 11.91 30.48 -8.78
C ARG A 335 11.02 29.26 -8.53
N LYS A 336 11.40 28.44 -7.55
CA LYS A 336 10.56 27.38 -6.97
C LYS A 336 9.29 27.97 -6.36
N GLY A 337 8.21 27.98 -7.14
CA GLY A 337 6.85 28.19 -6.65
C GLY A 337 6.36 26.93 -5.95
N ARG A 338 6.13 27.02 -4.65
CA ARG A 338 5.42 26.02 -3.85
C ARG A 338 3.98 25.93 -4.37
N HIS A 339 3.58 24.78 -4.90
CA HIS A 339 2.16 24.45 -5.03
C HIS A 339 1.66 24.03 -3.65
N SER A 340 1.20 25.01 -2.87
CA SER A 340 0.27 24.78 -1.77
C SER A 340 -1.05 24.29 -2.37
N ALA A 341 -1.47 23.09 -2.02
CA ALA A 341 -2.85 22.68 -2.17
C ALA A 341 -3.72 23.72 -1.45
N LEU A 342 -4.52 24.46 -2.23
CA LEU A 342 -5.58 25.31 -1.72
C LEU A 342 -6.57 24.39 -0.99
N GLY A 343 -6.46 24.34 0.33
CA GLY A 343 -7.57 23.96 1.18
C GLY A 343 -8.71 24.92 0.90
N ALA A 344 -9.81 24.38 0.38
CA ALA A 344 -11.09 25.07 0.47
C ALA A 344 -11.44 25.11 1.97
N ALA A 345 -11.38 26.30 2.56
CA ALA A 345 -12.07 26.58 3.80
C ALA A 345 -13.56 26.34 3.54
N HIS A 346 -14.12 25.30 4.15
CA HIS A 346 -15.56 25.21 4.37
C HIS A 346 -15.83 25.87 5.72
N ASP A 347 -16.59 26.96 5.67
CA ASP A 347 -17.25 27.53 6.82
C ASP A 347 -18.22 26.49 7.40
N ASP A 348 -17.88 25.93 8.56
CA ASP A 348 -18.80 25.15 9.40
C ASP A 348 -19.75 26.10 10.14
N GLU A 349 -20.78 26.57 9.42
CA GLU A 349 -22.05 26.97 10.03
C GLU A 349 -23.15 26.03 9.53
N ALA A 350 -23.47 25.04 10.37
CA ALA A 350 -24.73 24.28 10.43
C ALA A 350 -25.43 23.90 9.10
N VAL A 351 -25.20 22.67 8.62
CA VAL A 351 -26.24 21.93 7.88
C VAL A 351 -26.55 20.64 8.63
N GLN A 352 -27.30 20.82 9.71
CA GLN A 352 -28.03 19.75 10.37
C GLN A 352 -29.37 19.64 9.62
N GLY A 353 -29.48 18.74 8.63
CA GLY A 353 -30.77 18.41 8.01
C GLY A 353 -30.77 17.86 6.57
N THR A 354 -29.85 18.27 5.71
CA THR A 354 -30.05 18.03 4.27
C THR A 354 -29.55 16.66 3.80
N ARG A 355 -30.47 15.71 3.61
CA ARG A 355 -30.18 14.38 3.05
C ARG A 355 -30.15 14.45 1.51
N ILE A 356 -29.00 14.14 0.92
CA ILE A 356 -28.82 14.02 -0.54
C ILE A 356 -29.74 12.92 -1.07
N ASP A 357 -30.46 13.22 -2.15
CA ASP A 357 -31.34 12.30 -2.87
C ASP A 357 -30.50 11.56 -3.92
N MET A 358 -29.98 10.38 -3.54
CA MET A 358 -29.09 9.58 -4.37
C MET A 358 -29.82 8.92 -5.57
N ASP A 359 -31.16 8.93 -5.57
CA ASP A 359 -31.98 8.39 -6.66
C ASP A 359 -32.18 9.41 -7.80
N LYS A 360 -31.73 10.65 -7.62
CA LYS A 360 -31.76 11.70 -8.64
C LYS A 360 -30.36 11.97 -9.19
N PRO A 361 -30.21 12.15 -10.52
CA PRO A 361 -28.91 12.40 -11.11
C PRO A 361 -28.33 13.73 -10.64
N ALA A 362 -27.02 13.73 -10.40
CA ALA A 362 -26.26 14.95 -10.20
C ALA A 362 -26.21 15.76 -11.50
N GLN A 363 -26.27 17.09 -11.39
CA GLN A 363 -26.19 17.99 -12.53
C GLN A 363 -24.85 18.71 -12.55
N ILE A 364 -24.06 18.51 -13.61
CA ILE A 364 -22.86 19.33 -13.85
C ILE A 364 -23.33 20.70 -14.36
N ILE A 365 -23.08 21.75 -13.58
CA ILE A 365 -23.50 23.13 -13.88
C ILE A 365 -22.37 23.99 -14.42
N GLY A 366 -21.13 23.51 -14.35
CA GLY A 366 -19.98 24.18 -14.94
C GLY A 366 -18.79 23.24 -15.00
N THR A 367 -18.03 23.35 -16.09
CA THR A 367 -16.79 22.60 -16.28
C THR A 367 -15.71 23.56 -16.75
N LYS A 368 -14.54 23.52 -16.14
CA LYS A 368 -13.36 24.27 -16.55
C LYS A 368 -12.17 23.33 -16.68
N LYS A 369 -11.59 23.21 -17.87
CA LYS A 369 -10.31 22.52 -18.04
C LYS A 369 -9.21 23.31 -17.33
N VAL A 370 -8.57 22.69 -16.35
CA VAL A 370 -7.49 23.30 -15.54
C VAL A 370 -6.10 22.76 -15.90
N TYR A 371 -6.03 21.62 -16.62
CA TYR A 371 -4.79 21.05 -17.11
C TYR A 371 -5.03 20.27 -18.42
N GLN A 372 -4.04 20.28 -19.32
CA GLN A 372 -3.97 19.43 -20.52
C GLN A 372 -2.57 18.81 -20.58
N GLY A 373 -2.52 17.48 -20.49
CA GLY A 373 -1.31 16.68 -20.69
C GLY A 373 -1.34 15.95 -22.04
N ALA A 374 -0.36 15.08 -22.22
CA ALA A 374 -0.26 14.21 -23.41
C ALA A 374 -1.31 13.09 -23.40
N ILE A 375 -1.56 12.49 -22.23
CA ILE A 375 -2.40 11.28 -22.10
C ILE A 375 -3.77 11.59 -21.46
N PHE A 376 -3.85 12.61 -20.60
CA PHE A 376 -5.10 13.02 -19.96
C PHE A 376 -5.20 14.54 -19.82
N SER A 377 -6.40 15.02 -19.52
CA SER A 377 -6.65 16.39 -19.06
C SER A 377 -7.27 16.39 -17.66
N VAL A 378 -7.30 17.53 -16.98
CA VAL A 378 -8.02 17.67 -15.70
C VAL A 378 -9.07 18.75 -15.83
N GLU A 379 -10.30 18.40 -15.46
CA GLU A 379 -11.44 19.29 -15.42
C GLU A 379 -11.84 19.59 -13.98
N ASP A 380 -12.11 20.85 -13.71
CA ASP A 380 -12.71 21.32 -12.48
C ASP A 380 -14.22 21.50 -12.72
N ARG A 381 -15.02 20.64 -12.10
CA ARG A 381 -16.47 20.53 -12.31
C ARG A 381 -17.19 21.08 -11.09
N ALA A 382 -18.14 21.99 -11.35
CA ALA A 382 -19.16 22.40 -10.40
C ALA A 382 -20.40 21.51 -10.60
N VAL A 383 -20.83 20.84 -9.54
CA VAL A 383 -21.89 19.83 -9.57
C VAL A 383 -22.97 20.20 -8.56
N LEU A 384 -24.24 20.11 -8.96
CA LEU A 384 -25.39 20.18 -8.07
C LEU A 384 -25.89 18.77 -7.76
N LEU A 385 -26.00 18.46 -6.47
CA LEU A 385 -26.66 17.27 -5.98
C LEU A 385 -28.09 17.61 -5.55
N SER A 386 -29.03 16.77 -5.96
CA SER A 386 -30.41 16.86 -5.50
C SER A 386 -30.52 16.48 -4.03
N THR A 387 -31.50 17.06 -3.34
CA THR A 387 -31.81 16.73 -1.95
C THR A 387 -33.27 16.33 -1.82
N HIS A 388 -33.61 15.57 -0.78
CA HIS A 388 -35.00 15.24 -0.51
C HIS A 388 -35.84 16.46 -0.10
N GLU A 389 -35.18 17.53 0.37
CA GLU A 389 -35.81 18.77 0.88
C GLU A 389 -35.97 19.85 -0.20
N GLY A 390 -35.48 19.59 -1.42
CA GLY A 390 -35.72 20.41 -2.61
C GLY A 390 -34.64 21.44 -2.93
N GLU A 391 -33.87 21.92 -1.95
CA GLU A 391 -32.74 22.82 -2.19
C GLU A 391 -31.47 22.03 -2.58
N PRO A 392 -30.90 22.23 -3.79
CA PRO A 392 -29.75 21.46 -4.24
C PRO A 392 -28.45 21.87 -3.54
N VAL A 393 -27.53 20.91 -3.34
CA VAL A 393 -26.20 21.15 -2.75
C VAL A 393 -25.16 21.27 -3.86
N ALA A 394 -24.42 22.38 -3.88
CA ALA A 394 -23.33 22.60 -4.82
C ALA A 394 -22.00 22.08 -4.27
N LEU A 395 -21.23 21.39 -5.11
CA LEU A 395 -19.88 20.94 -4.80
C LEU A 395 -18.94 21.13 -5.99
N ARG A 396 -17.64 21.08 -5.70
CA ARG A 396 -16.58 21.10 -6.71
C ARG A 396 -15.74 19.84 -6.67
N ARG A 397 -15.39 19.31 -7.84
CA ARG A 397 -14.51 18.14 -8.02
C ARG A 397 -13.54 18.38 -9.16
N GLN A 398 -12.32 17.90 -8.98
CA GLN A 398 -11.38 17.76 -10.08
C GLN A 398 -11.47 16.33 -10.60
N VAL A 399 -11.61 16.18 -11.92
CA VAL A 399 -11.74 14.90 -12.61
C VAL A 399 -10.63 14.80 -13.65
N VAL A 400 -9.86 13.72 -13.58
CA VAL A 400 -8.91 13.31 -14.62
C VAL A 400 -9.74 12.77 -15.78
N CYS A 401 -9.69 13.48 -16.91
CA CYS A 401 -10.40 13.13 -18.12
C CYS A 401 -9.44 12.37 -19.05
N HIS A 402 -9.76 11.12 -19.33
CA HIS A 402 -8.93 10.19 -20.11
C HIS A 402 -9.77 9.42 -21.12
N ALA A 403 -9.17 8.97 -22.22
CA ALA A 403 -9.88 8.19 -23.23
C ALA A 403 -10.33 6.83 -22.64
N PRO A 404 -11.49 6.29 -23.06
CA PRO A 404 -11.85 4.93 -22.69
C PRO A 404 -10.87 3.93 -23.34
N SER A 405 -10.75 2.75 -22.73
CA SER A 405 -9.77 1.74 -23.15
C SER A 405 -10.41 0.35 -23.29
N VAL A 406 -9.73 -0.52 -24.03
CA VAL A 406 -10.03 -1.96 -24.13
C VAL A 406 -8.92 -2.74 -23.45
N VAL A 407 -9.28 -3.82 -22.75
CA VAL A 407 -8.35 -4.73 -22.09
C VAL A 407 -8.77 -6.16 -22.43
N MET A 408 -7.88 -6.92 -23.07
CA MET A 408 -8.26 -8.19 -23.68
C MET A 408 -7.38 -9.35 -23.25
N LEU A 409 -8.00 -10.39 -22.67
CA LEU A 409 -7.34 -11.68 -22.47
C LEU A 409 -7.48 -12.50 -23.75
N VAL A 410 -6.38 -12.71 -24.46
CA VAL A 410 -6.40 -13.40 -25.75
C VAL A 410 -6.05 -14.87 -25.57
N HIS A 411 -6.93 -15.75 -26.04
CA HIS A 411 -6.85 -17.20 -25.94
C HIS A 411 -6.75 -17.82 -27.34
N ASP A 412 -5.61 -18.43 -27.65
CA ASP A 412 -5.46 -19.36 -28.78
C ASP A 412 -6.11 -20.70 -28.41
N THR A 413 -7.31 -20.92 -28.94
CA THR A 413 -8.13 -22.10 -28.61
C THR A 413 -7.59 -23.39 -29.20
N ALA A 414 -6.77 -23.33 -30.27
CA ALA A 414 -6.20 -24.51 -30.90
C ALA A 414 -5.05 -25.09 -30.07
N ASN A 415 -4.29 -24.24 -29.39
CA ASN A 415 -3.12 -24.62 -28.61
C ASN A 415 -3.30 -24.48 -27.09
N ASP A 416 -4.46 -24.00 -26.63
CA ASP A 416 -4.78 -23.71 -25.23
C ASP A 416 -3.74 -22.78 -24.56
N ARG A 417 -3.41 -21.68 -25.27
CA ARG A 417 -2.43 -20.68 -24.82
C ARG A 417 -3.02 -19.29 -24.73
N TYR A 418 -2.42 -18.48 -23.87
CA TYR A 418 -2.83 -17.10 -23.65
C TYR A 418 -1.71 -16.14 -23.97
N LEU A 419 -2.08 -14.98 -24.50
CA LEU A 419 -1.14 -13.90 -24.75
C LEU A 419 -0.92 -13.10 -23.48
N ALA A 420 0.31 -13.08 -22.99
CA ALA A 420 0.73 -12.27 -21.87
C ALA A 420 1.79 -11.27 -22.30
N GLU A 421 1.83 -10.14 -21.61
CA GLU A 421 2.70 -9.02 -21.97
C GLU A 421 3.52 -8.53 -20.79
N ARG A 422 4.59 -7.81 -21.13
CA ARG A 422 5.43 -7.10 -20.20
C ARG A 422 5.83 -5.76 -20.79
N GLU A 423 5.50 -4.69 -20.09
CA GLU A 423 5.71 -3.32 -20.55
C GLU A 423 6.08 -2.40 -19.39
N TYR A 424 6.64 -1.23 -19.71
CA TYR A 424 6.92 -0.20 -18.72
C TYR A 424 5.65 0.56 -18.33
N ARG A 425 5.26 0.50 -17.05
CA ARG A 425 4.12 1.24 -16.50
C ARG A 425 4.61 2.47 -15.74
N ALA A 426 4.42 3.65 -16.34
CA ALA A 426 4.90 4.92 -15.78
C ALA A 426 4.33 5.24 -14.39
N GLY A 427 3.03 4.95 -14.15
CA GLY A 427 2.37 5.26 -12.87
C GLY A 427 2.96 4.53 -11.65
N SER A 428 3.42 3.30 -11.83
CA SER A 428 4.10 2.50 -10.80
C SER A 428 5.62 2.49 -10.95
N ASN A 429 6.15 3.10 -12.02
CA ASN A 429 7.56 3.12 -12.39
C ASN A 429 8.24 1.73 -12.38
N VAL A 430 7.60 0.73 -13.00
CA VAL A 430 8.11 -0.65 -13.10
C VAL A 430 7.76 -1.26 -14.45
N PHE A 431 8.52 -2.27 -14.87
CA PHE A 431 8.07 -3.20 -15.91
C PHE A 431 7.08 -4.18 -15.30
N ALA A 432 5.82 -4.13 -15.70
CA ALA A 432 4.74 -4.94 -15.14
C ALA A 432 4.30 -6.01 -16.14
N TYR A 433 3.88 -7.16 -15.63
CA TYR A 433 3.18 -8.16 -16.44
C TYR A 433 1.71 -7.77 -16.59
N GLY A 434 1.15 -8.05 -17.77
CA GLY A 434 -0.22 -7.73 -18.10
C GLY A 434 -0.73 -8.57 -19.27
N ILE A 435 -1.79 -8.04 -19.89
CA ILE A 435 -2.40 -8.54 -21.11
C ILE A 435 -2.65 -7.33 -22.04
N PRO A 436 -2.81 -7.54 -23.35
CA PRO A 436 -2.95 -6.45 -24.32
C PRO A 436 -4.06 -5.48 -23.95
N ALA A 437 -3.81 -4.19 -24.16
CA ALA A 437 -4.74 -3.13 -23.81
C ALA A 437 -4.40 -1.81 -24.49
N GLY A 438 -5.39 -1.14 -25.05
CA GLY A 438 -5.17 0.16 -25.68
C GLY A 438 -6.38 1.07 -25.66
N LEU A 439 -6.23 2.27 -26.23
CA LEU A 439 -7.24 3.31 -26.17
C LEU A 439 -8.27 3.14 -27.28
N ILE A 440 -9.51 3.53 -27.00
CA ILE A 440 -10.56 3.57 -28.01
C ILE A 440 -10.56 4.96 -28.62
N ASP A 441 -10.40 5.03 -29.94
CA ASP A 441 -10.43 6.30 -30.65
C ASP A 441 -11.83 6.94 -30.62
N PRO A 442 -11.94 8.28 -30.73
CA PRO A 442 -13.23 8.96 -30.73
C PRO A 442 -14.18 8.42 -31.82
N GLY A 443 -15.26 7.77 -31.40
CA GLY A 443 -16.27 7.19 -32.29
C GLY A 443 -15.93 5.80 -32.84
N GLU A 444 -14.82 5.21 -32.40
CA GLU A 444 -14.45 3.83 -32.72
C GLU A 444 -15.34 2.84 -31.96
N ASP A 445 -15.64 1.71 -32.62
CA ASP A 445 -16.35 0.61 -32.00
C ASP A 445 -15.40 -0.20 -31.11
N MET A 446 -15.85 -0.61 -29.92
CA MET A 446 -14.97 -1.25 -28.93
C MET A 446 -14.33 -2.56 -29.43
N GLU A 447 -15.05 -3.37 -30.22
CA GLU A 447 -14.51 -4.63 -30.73
C GLU A 447 -13.47 -4.36 -31.84
N LYS A 448 -13.70 -3.31 -32.64
CA LYS A 448 -12.71 -2.84 -33.61
C LYS A 448 -11.45 -2.31 -32.94
N ALA A 449 -11.60 -1.52 -31.88
CA ALA A 449 -10.47 -1.04 -31.08
C ALA A 449 -9.66 -2.22 -30.51
N ALA A 450 -10.33 -3.20 -29.90
CA ALA A 450 -9.64 -4.39 -29.37
C ALA A 450 -8.85 -5.15 -30.45
N LEU A 451 -9.43 -5.38 -31.63
CA LEU A 451 -8.73 -6.05 -32.72
C LEU A 451 -7.58 -5.21 -33.31
N ARG A 452 -7.74 -3.88 -33.37
CA ARG A 452 -6.70 -2.95 -33.79
C ARG A 452 -5.52 -2.98 -32.83
N GLU A 453 -5.77 -2.78 -31.54
CA GLU A 453 -4.75 -2.78 -30.49
C GLU A 453 -4.04 -4.12 -30.40
N LEU A 454 -4.78 -5.25 -30.46
CA LEU A 454 -4.18 -6.58 -30.51
C LEU A 454 -3.20 -6.72 -31.69
N ARG A 455 -3.57 -6.21 -32.86
CA ARG A 455 -2.72 -6.23 -34.06
C ARG A 455 -1.49 -5.34 -33.89
N GLU A 456 -1.68 -4.11 -33.40
CA GLU A 456 -0.63 -3.09 -33.29
C GLU A 456 0.42 -3.45 -32.23
N GLU A 457 -0.01 -3.82 -31.02
CA GLU A 457 0.87 -4.13 -29.89
C GLU A 457 1.58 -5.48 -30.04
N THR A 458 0.87 -6.48 -30.56
CA THR A 458 1.32 -7.88 -30.45
C THR A 458 1.67 -8.51 -31.79
N GLY A 459 1.11 -7.98 -32.88
CA GLY A 459 1.20 -8.56 -34.22
C GLY A 459 0.31 -9.79 -34.39
N VAL A 460 -0.70 -10.02 -33.54
CA VAL A 460 -1.65 -11.12 -33.66
C VAL A 460 -2.90 -10.63 -34.40
N GLU A 461 -3.24 -11.27 -35.52
CA GLU A 461 -4.44 -10.93 -36.29
C GLU A 461 -5.30 -12.18 -36.54
N PRO A 462 -6.54 -12.24 -36.02
CA PRO A 462 -7.44 -13.36 -36.28
C PRO A 462 -7.89 -13.37 -37.75
N GLU A 463 -8.09 -14.57 -38.30
CA GLU A 463 -8.76 -14.70 -39.60
C GLU A 463 -10.21 -14.21 -39.52
N ALA A 464 -10.77 -13.77 -40.66
CA ALA A 464 -12.15 -13.30 -40.71
C ALA A 464 -13.14 -14.34 -40.17
N GLY A 465 -13.88 -13.98 -39.12
CA GLY A 465 -14.86 -14.85 -38.45
C GLY A 465 -14.26 -15.95 -37.58
N ALA A 466 -12.95 -15.92 -37.31
CA ALA A 466 -12.25 -16.89 -36.45
C ALA A 466 -11.96 -16.35 -35.04
N VAL A 467 -12.78 -15.40 -34.57
CA VAL A 467 -12.71 -14.82 -33.23
C VAL A 467 -14.10 -14.82 -32.60
N ARG A 468 -14.18 -15.26 -31.34
CA ARG A 468 -15.33 -15.04 -30.46
C ARG A 468 -14.91 -14.12 -29.31
N ILE A 469 -15.74 -13.12 -29.02
CA ILE A 469 -15.47 -12.13 -27.97
C ILE A 469 -16.48 -12.34 -26.84
N ASP A 470 -15.97 -12.65 -25.65
CA ASP A 470 -16.74 -12.71 -24.43
C ASP A 470 -16.58 -11.37 -23.68
N HIS A 471 -17.66 -10.58 -23.61
CA HIS A 471 -17.67 -9.30 -22.92
C HIS A 471 -17.74 -9.50 -21.40
N VAL A 472 -16.67 -9.15 -20.68
CA VAL A 472 -16.60 -9.33 -19.22
C VAL A 472 -17.32 -8.19 -18.50
N GLY A 473 -17.09 -6.95 -18.94
CA GLY A 473 -17.73 -5.77 -18.37
C GLY A 473 -16.99 -4.48 -18.69
N ALA A 474 -17.56 -3.36 -18.23
CA ALA A 474 -16.95 -2.04 -18.30
C ALA A 474 -16.71 -1.53 -16.87
N PHE A 475 -15.47 -1.16 -16.58
CA PHE A 475 -15.04 -0.82 -15.22
C PHE A 475 -14.32 0.52 -15.20
N HIS A 476 -14.60 1.34 -14.21
CA HIS A 476 -13.87 2.59 -14.02
C HIS A 476 -12.52 2.32 -13.35
N SER A 477 -11.48 3.01 -13.80
CA SER A 477 -10.16 2.97 -13.14
C SER A 477 -10.21 3.59 -11.74
N SER A 478 -11.01 4.64 -11.56
CA SER A 478 -11.36 5.20 -10.25
C SER A 478 -12.57 6.15 -10.32
N GLU A 479 -13.73 5.69 -9.83
CA GLU A 479 -15.02 6.40 -9.92
C GLU A 479 -15.02 7.77 -9.24
N GLY A 480 -14.14 7.98 -8.26
CA GLY A 480 -14.05 9.23 -7.50
C GLY A 480 -13.18 10.31 -8.15
N MET A 481 -12.31 9.96 -9.11
CA MET A 481 -11.28 10.89 -9.62
C MET A 481 -11.06 10.85 -11.13
N CYS A 482 -11.48 9.81 -11.84
CA CYS A 482 -11.21 9.65 -13.26
C CYS A 482 -12.47 9.18 -14.01
N ASP A 483 -12.65 9.66 -15.25
CA ASP A 483 -13.73 9.21 -16.12
C ASP A 483 -13.34 8.06 -17.07
N GLU A 484 -12.09 7.57 -16.99
CA GLU A 484 -11.65 6.41 -17.75
C GLU A 484 -12.56 5.21 -17.48
N ILE A 485 -13.01 4.58 -18.55
CA ILE A 485 -13.72 3.30 -18.55
C ILE A 485 -12.88 2.31 -19.34
N ALA A 486 -12.54 1.19 -18.71
CA ALA A 486 -11.89 0.05 -19.33
C ALA A 486 -12.92 -1.03 -19.67
N HIS A 487 -13.02 -1.36 -20.95
CA HIS A 487 -13.84 -2.45 -21.48
C HIS A 487 -13.02 -3.75 -21.45
N VAL A 488 -13.36 -4.63 -20.51
CA VAL A 488 -12.64 -5.89 -20.29
C VAL A 488 -13.33 -7.01 -21.07
N MET A 489 -12.55 -7.80 -21.80
CA MET A 489 -13.05 -8.87 -22.66
C MET A 489 -12.08 -10.07 -22.73
N VAL A 490 -12.60 -11.23 -23.14
CA VAL A 490 -11.81 -12.40 -23.50
C VAL A 490 -11.99 -12.68 -24.98
N LEU A 491 -10.88 -12.71 -25.72
CA LEU A 491 -10.86 -13.01 -27.16
C LEU A 491 -10.45 -14.46 -27.36
N HIS A 492 -11.37 -15.28 -27.87
CA HIS A 492 -11.10 -16.67 -28.24
C HIS A 492 -10.80 -16.74 -29.74
N LEU A 493 -9.56 -17.02 -30.08
CA LEU A 493 -9.09 -17.12 -31.46
C LEU A 493 -9.07 -18.59 -31.89
N ASP A 494 -9.83 -18.93 -32.93
CA ASP A 494 -9.82 -20.26 -33.55
C ASP A 494 -8.69 -20.39 -34.57
N ARG A 495 -8.43 -19.32 -35.32
CA ARG A 495 -7.35 -19.19 -36.31
C ARG A 495 -6.83 -17.76 -36.36
N TRP A 496 -5.52 -17.60 -36.38
CA TRP A 496 -4.84 -16.32 -36.41
C TRP A 496 -3.49 -16.43 -37.12
N HIS A 497 -2.94 -15.29 -37.54
CA HIS A 497 -1.63 -15.20 -38.16
C HIS A 497 -0.84 -14.03 -37.57
N SER A 498 0.49 -14.10 -37.68
CA SER A 498 1.36 -13.03 -37.22
C SER A 498 1.59 -12.01 -38.32
N VAL A 499 1.48 -10.73 -37.98
CA VAL A 499 1.77 -9.59 -38.84
C VAL A 499 2.87 -8.71 -38.25
N GLU A 500 3.42 -7.80 -39.07
CA GLU A 500 4.41 -6.83 -38.61
C GLU A 500 3.79 -5.88 -37.58
N ARG A 501 4.50 -5.69 -36.45
CA ARG A 501 4.06 -4.82 -35.35
C ARG A 501 4.27 -3.35 -35.71
N HIS A 502 3.39 -2.49 -35.23
CA HIS A 502 3.50 -1.04 -35.39
C HIS A 502 3.38 -0.39 -34.02
N PHE A 503 4.52 -0.12 -33.38
CA PHE A 503 4.57 0.63 -32.12
C PHE A 503 4.57 2.14 -32.37
N ASP A 504 3.96 2.89 -31.46
CA ASP A 504 4.31 4.30 -31.29
C ASP A 504 5.75 4.42 -30.77
N ALA A 505 6.43 5.53 -31.10
CA ALA A 505 7.88 5.70 -30.86
C ALA A 505 8.32 5.58 -29.38
N ASP A 506 7.35 5.62 -28.46
CA ASP A 506 7.55 5.62 -27.00
C ASP A 506 7.04 4.34 -26.31
N GLU A 507 6.60 3.32 -27.06
CA GLU A 507 6.05 2.08 -26.52
C GLU A 507 7.03 0.90 -26.57
N TYR A 508 7.18 0.21 -25.43
CA TYR A 508 8.09 -0.94 -25.26
C TYR A 508 7.33 -2.12 -24.64
N VAL A 509 6.73 -2.96 -25.50
CA VAL A 509 5.94 -4.13 -25.09
C VAL A 509 6.61 -5.43 -25.55
N GLU A 510 6.88 -6.34 -24.61
CA GLU A 510 7.26 -7.73 -24.88
C GLU A 510 6.03 -8.61 -24.72
N SER A 511 5.70 -9.44 -25.70
CA SER A 511 4.55 -10.36 -25.66
C SER A 511 4.98 -11.81 -25.88
N ALA A 512 4.32 -12.74 -25.18
CA ALA A 512 4.57 -14.17 -25.27
C ALA A 512 3.30 -15.00 -25.08
N TRP A 513 3.20 -16.10 -25.82
CA TRP A 513 2.17 -17.12 -25.61
C TRP A 513 2.56 -18.03 -24.44
N VAL A 514 1.73 -18.06 -23.40
CA VAL A 514 1.93 -18.83 -22.18
C VAL A 514 0.79 -19.81 -21.95
N SER A 515 1.04 -20.91 -21.23
CA SER A 515 -0.04 -21.80 -20.80
C SER A 515 -0.93 -21.13 -19.74
N TRP A 516 -2.16 -21.64 -19.56
CA TRP A 516 -3.04 -21.20 -18.47
C TRP A 516 -2.35 -21.21 -17.11
N ARG A 517 -1.61 -22.29 -16.80
CA ARG A 517 -0.88 -22.43 -15.53
C ARG A 517 0.22 -21.38 -15.34
N GLU A 518 0.88 -20.98 -16.42
CA GLU A 518 1.90 -19.93 -16.39
C GLU A 518 1.26 -18.56 -16.22
N LEU A 519 0.19 -18.27 -16.97
CA LEU A 519 -0.58 -17.03 -16.86
C LEU A 519 -1.05 -16.80 -15.42
N SER A 520 -1.67 -17.79 -14.77
CA SER A 520 -2.15 -17.69 -13.38
C SER A 520 -1.04 -17.50 -12.34
N ARG A 521 0.24 -17.64 -12.74
CA ARG A 521 1.42 -17.46 -11.86
C ARG A 521 2.18 -16.18 -12.16
N LEU A 522 1.86 -15.46 -13.23
CA LEU A 522 2.47 -14.18 -13.51
C LEU A 522 2.10 -13.17 -12.41
N PRO A 523 3.05 -12.32 -11.97
CA PRO A 523 2.80 -11.33 -10.92
C PRO A 523 2.07 -10.11 -11.49
N ILE A 524 0.88 -10.34 -12.04
CA ILE A 524 -0.01 -9.30 -12.59
C ILE A 524 -0.69 -8.60 -11.42
N THR A 525 -0.53 -7.28 -11.33
CA THR A 525 -1.08 -6.46 -10.24
C THR A 525 -2.15 -5.46 -10.67
N SER A 526 -2.36 -5.29 -11.98
CA SER A 526 -3.42 -4.43 -12.51
C SER A 526 -4.78 -5.12 -12.38
N SER A 527 -5.81 -4.36 -11.99
CA SER A 527 -7.16 -4.89 -11.74
C SER A 527 -7.82 -5.44 -13.01
N ASN A 528 -7.74 -4.75 -14.14
CA ASN A 528 -8.43 -5.14 -15.37
C ASN A 528 -7.97 -6.51 -15.91
N PRO A 529 -6.66 -6.80 -16.00
CA PRO A 529 -6.19 -8.15 -16.33
C PRO A 529 -6.64 -9.23 -15.33
N VAL A 530 -6.63 -8.92 -14.02
CA VAL A 530 -7.08 -9.87 -12.99
C VAL A 530 -8.57 -10.19 -13.16
N ILE A 531 -9.41 -9.20 -13.48
CA ILE A 531 -10.84 -9.39 -13.76
C ILE A 531 -11.03 -10.33 -14.97
N ALA A 532 -10.29 -10.13 -16.06
CA ALA A 532 -10.37 -10.99 -17.24
C ALA A 532 -9.95 -12.44 -16.92
N ILE A 533 -8.86 -12.61 -16.17
CA ILE A 533 -8.36 -13.94 -15.76
C ILE A 533 -9.36 -14.65 -14.85
N GLN A 534 -9.95 -13.96 -13.88
CA GLN A 534 -10.96 -14.54 -12.99
C GLN A 534 -12.24 -14.94 -13.77
N HIS A 535 -12.64 -14.14 -14.74
CA HIS A 535 -13.75 -14.50 -15.63
C HIS A 535 -13.46 -15.81 -16.38
N GLU A 536 -12.26 -15.94 -16.93
CA GLU A 536 -11.84 -17.12 -17.68
C GLU A 536 -11.69 -18.36 -16.78
N GLU A 537 -11.21 -18.18 -15.54
CA GLU A 537 -11.15 -19.25 -14.54
C GLU A 537 -12.55 -19.80 -14.23
N LEU A 538 -13.53 -18.92 -14.05
CA LEU A 538 -14.93 -19.32 -13.84
C LEU A 538 -15.52 -20.05 -15.05
N ARG A 539 -15.20 -19.62 -16.27
CA ARG A 539 -15.62 -20.32 -17.51
C ARG A 539 -15.08 -21.74 -17.54
N ARG A 540 -13.77 -21.91 -17.30
CA ARG A 540 -13.10 -23.23 -17.27
C ARG A 540 -13.70 -24.15 -16.21
N LEU A 541 -13.96 -23.65 -15.00
CA LEU A 541 -14.59 -24.43 -13.92
C LEU A 541 -16.01 -24.91 -14.29
N ARG A 542 -16.79 -24.09 -15.00
CA ARG A 542 -18.14 -24.46 -15.47
C ARG A 542 -18.09 -25.54 -16.55
N GLU A 543 -17.11 -25.49 -17.44
CA GLU A 543 -16.89 -26.51 -18.47
C GLU A 543 -16.47 -27.85 -17.87
N GLU A 544 -15.54 -27.83 -16.89
CA GLU A 544 -15.15 -29.05 -16.16
C GLU A 544 -16.32 -29.70 -15.43
N THR A 545 -17.19 -28.90 -14.81
CA THR A 545 -18.37 -29.40 -14.08
C THR A 545 -19.41 -29.98 -15.05
N SER A 546 -19.57 -29.36 -16.23
CA SER A 546 -20.49 -29.83 -17.27
C SER A 546 -19.99 -31.07 -18.02
N SER A 547 -18.67 -31.32 -18.03
CA SER A 547 -18.06 -32.52 -18.62
C SER A 547 -18.10 -33.76 -17.72
N LYS A 548 -18.38 -33.58 -16.42
CA LYS A 548 -18.45 -34.65 -15.40
C LYS A 548 -19.88 -35.08 -15.04
N GLY A 549 -20.89 -34.38 -15.53
CA GLY A 549 -22.31 -34.76 -15.45
C GLY A 549 -22.81 -35.27 -16.78
#